data_AF-A0A484ZRJ2-F1
#
_entry.id   AF-A0A484ZRJ2-F1
#
_cell.length_a   1.000
_cell.length_b   1.000
_cell.length_c   1.000
_cell.angle_alpha   90.00
_cell.angle_beta   90.00
_cell.angle_gamma   90.00
#
_symmetry.space_group_name_H-M   'P 1'
#
loop_
_entity.id
_entity.type
_entity.pdbx_description
1 polymer ?
#
loop_
_entity_poly.entity_id
_entity_poly.type
_entity_poly.pdbx_seq_one_letter_code
_entity_poly.pdbx_strand_id
1 'polypeptide(L)'
;MFKVDAVKRGTFDRTIPLAVRSAFKGAMECNGNGLCFNFDVNSPMCPSMKISANRVHSPKGRASLVREWLRLLAEQGTDPLLIEQQLTEQRISWRGLLSKTKNSWRQRQGEYDFSHEVKQSMAGCLACKACSTQCPIKIDVPAFRSRFLQLYHTRYLRPARDYLVASVESYAPVMAKAPKVFNFFIGQPWVQSLGG
;
A
#
# COMPACT_ATOMS: atom_id res chain seq x y z
N MET A 1 -18.48 -36.71 11.24
CA MET A 1 -17.37 -36.01 10.58
C MET A 1 -17.96 -35.03 9.58
N PHE A 2 -17.83 -33.71 9.80
CA PHE A 2 -18.41 -32.71 8.89
C PHE A 2 -17.64 -32.75 7.56
N LYS A 3 -18.36 -32.86 6.43
CA LYS A 3 -17.75 -32.72 5.11
C LYS A 3 -17.46 -31.25 4.86
N VAL A 4 -16.21 -30.96 4.52
CA VAL A 4 -15.72 -29.59 4.35
C VAL A 4 -15.64 -29.33 2.84
N ASP A 5 -16.80 -29.30 2.17
CA ASP A 5 -16.91 -29.28 0.70
C ASP A 5 -16.81 -27.88 0.06
N ALA A 6 -16.82 -26.82 0.87
CA ALA A 6 -16.74 -25.44 0.38
C ALA A 6 -15.42 -25.14 -0.36
N VAL A 7 -15.46 -24.28 -1.38
CA VAL A 7 -14.26 -23.80 -2.09
C VAL A 7 -13.27 -23.21 -1.08
N LYS A 8 -12.03 -23.72 -1.09
CA LYS A 8 -11.00 -23.27 -0.17
C LYS A 8 -10.32 -22.02 -0.70
N ARG A 9 -9.80 -21.21 0.21
CA ARG A 9 -8.94 -20.05 -0.11
C ARG A 9 -7.84 -20.43 -1.13
N GLY A 10 -7.20 -21.58 -0.90
CA GLY A 10 -6.13 -22.09 -1.77
C GLY A 10 -6.56 -22.33 -3.22
N THR A 11 -7.85 -22.53 -3.50
CA THR A 11 -8.36 -22.64 -4.88
C THR A 11 -8.15 -21.33 -5.64
N PHE A 12 -8.46 -20.19 -5.02
CA PHE A 12 -8.22 -18.87 -5.61
C PHE A 12 -6.74 -18.50 -5.64
N ASP A 13 -5.97 -18.82 -4.59
CA ASP A 13 -4.54 -18.49 -4.59
C ASP A 13 -3.74 -19.24 -5.67
N ARG A 14 -4.25 -20.39 -6.15
CA ARG A 14 -3.63 -21.17 -7.24
C ARG A 14 -3.70 -20.49 -8.59
N THR A 15 -4.64 -19.56 -8.81
CA THR A 15 -4.72 -18.80 -10.07
C THR A 15 -3.60 -17.78 -10.19
N ILE A 16 -2.98 -17.39 -9.07
CA ILE A 16 -1.85 -16.46 -9.04
C ILE A 16 -0.56 -17.21 -9.43
N PRO A 17 0.21 -16.71 -10.42
CA PRO A 17 1.48 -17.33 -10.83
C PRO A 17 2.44 -17.54 -9.66
N LEU A 18 3.22 -18.63 -9.70
CA LEU A 18 4.14 -19.00 -8.61
C LEU A 18 5.20 -17.91 -8.35
N ALA A 19 5.74 -17.29 -9.40
CA ALA A 19 6.71 -16.20 -9.29
C ALA A 19 6.13 -14.98 -8.56
N VAL A 20 4.88 -14.62 -8.86
CA VAL A 20 4.18 -13.53 -8.18
C VAL A 20 3.93 -13.89 -6.71
N ARG A 21 3.54 -15.15 -6.44
CA ARG A 21 3.34 -15.61 -5.05
C ARG A 21 4.60 -15.55 -4.21
N SER A 22 5.76 -15.93 -4.77
CA SER A 22 7.04 -15.85 -4.06
C SER A 22 7.48 -14.40 -3.86
N ALA A 23 7.24 -13.52 -4.84
CA ALA A 23 7.52 -12.10 -4.70
C ALA A 23 6.65 -11.42 -3.62
N PHE A 24 5.39 -11.84 -3.47
CA PHE A 24 4.47 -11.33 -2.45
C PHE A 24 4.34 -12.26 -1.24
N LYS A 25 5.40 -13.01 -0.92
CA LYS A 25 5.44 -14.02 0.16
C LYS A 25 4.81 -13.53 1.47
N GLY A 26 5.13 -12.31 1.91
CA GLY A 26 4.55 -11.73 3.13
C GLY A 26 3.01 -11.73 3.15
N ALA A 27 2.33 -11.40 2.05
CA ALA A 27 0.87 -11.46 1.97
C ALA A 27 0.36 -12.89 1.71
N MET A 28 1.07 -13.65 0.87
CA MET A 28 0.66 -15.00 0.45
C MET A 28 0.81 -16.06 1.55
N GLU A 29 1.67 -15.83 2.54
CA GLU A 29 1.88 -16.78 3.64
C GLU A 29 0.92 -16.58 4.81
N CYS A 30 0.07 -15.54 4.79
CA CYS A 30 -0.93 -15.34 5.82
C CYS A 30 -1.85 -16.56 5.96
N ASN A 31 -1.60 -17.39 6.98
CA ASN A 31 -2.39 -18.57 7.28
C ASN A 31 -3.76 -18.23 7.89
N GLY A 32 -3.95 -16.98 8.33
CA GLY A 32 -5.21 -16.47 8.84
C GLY A 32 -5.47 -16.75 10.33
N ASN A 33 -4.44 -17.12 11.12
CA ASN A 33 -4.55 -17.40 12.56
C ASN A 33 -5.20 -16.29 13.40
N GLY A 34 -5.17 -15.03 12.93
CA GLY A 34 -5.87 -13.92 13.58
C GLY A 34 -5.20 -13.38 14.84
N LEU A 35 -3.96 -13.77 15.16
CA LEU A 35 -3.23 -13.27 16.35
C LEU A 35 -3.07 -11.74 16.35
N CYS A 36 -3.13 -11.12 15.17
CA CYS A 36 -3.09 -9.68 15.01
C CYS A 36 -4.33 -8.93 15.53
N PHE A 37 -5.39 -9.64 15.94
CA PHE A 37 -6.59 -9.07 16.57
C PHE A 37 -6.49 -9.09 18.10
N ASN A 38 -5.28 -8.96 18.64
CA ASN A 38 -5.07 -8.97 20.09
C ASN A 38 -5.74 -7.76 20.76
N PHE A 39 -6.35 -7.99 21.94
CA PHE A 39 -7.00 -6.98 22.77
C PHE A 39 -6.15 -6.55 23.97
N ASP A 40 -5.05 -7.25 24.24
CA ASP A 40 -4.12 -6.89 25.31
C ASP A 40 -3.46 -5.53 25.03
N VAL A 41 -3.62 -4.62 25.98
CA VAL A 41 -3.13 -3.23 25.92
C VAL A 41 -1.61 -3.15 25.81
N ASN A 42 -0.89 -4.12 26.39
CA ASN A 42 0.57 -4.17 26.45
C ASN A 42 1.18 -4.94 25.28
N SER A 43 0.36 -5.66 24.51
CA SER A 43 0.88 -6.45 23.39
C SER A 43 1.26 -5.54 22.21
N PRO A 44 2.46 -5.69 21.61
CA PRO A 44 2.93 -4.89 20.47
C PRO A 44 2.10 -5.04 19.18
N MET A 45 0.90 -4.47 19.11
CA MET A 45 -0.04 -4.66 18.00
C MET A 45 0.06 -3.60 16.90
N CYS A 46 -0.59 -3.86 15.76
CA CYS A 46 -0.69 -2.89 14.68
C CYS A 46 -1.44 -1.62 15.15
N PRO A 47 -0.81 -0.43 15.19
CA PRO A 47 -1.45 0.76 15.75
C PRO A 47 -2.71 1.17 15.00
N SER A 48 -2.73 1.01 13.67
CA SER A 48 -3.90 1.31 12.85
C SER A 48 -5.10 0.42 13.17
N MET A 49 -4.87 -0.87 13.47
CA MET A 49 -5.95 -1.76 13.92
C MET A 49 -6.41 -1.40 15.34
N LYS A 50 -5.46 -1.11 16.24
CA LYS A 50 -5.75 -0.76 17.64
C LYS A 50 -6.67 0.45 17.75
N ILE A 51 -6.41 1.49 16.94
CA ILE A 51 -7.16 2.74 16.99
C ILE A 51 -8.45 2.66 16.19
N SER A 52 -8.40 2.11 14.96
CA SER A 52 -9.60 2.10 14.09
C SER A 52 -10.61 1.01 14.43
N ALA A 53 -10.21 -0.04 15.17
CA ALA A 53 -10.96 -1.27 15.36
C ALA A 53 -11.45 -1.95 14.07
N ASN A 54 -10.99 -1.50 12.90
CA ASN A 54 -11.44 -1.98 11.61
C ASN A 54 -10.48 -3.05 11.10
N ARG A 55 -11.02 -4.26 10.91
CA ARG A 55 -10.27 -5.45 10.47
C ARG A 55 -9.55 -5.24 9.14
N VAL A 56 -10.04 -4.35 8.27
CA VAL A 56 -9.37 -3.99 7.01
C VAL A 56 -7.97 -3.42 7.24
N HIS A 57 -7.77 -2.66 8.32
CA HIS A 57 -6.47 -2.06 8.68
C HIS A 57 -5.57 -2.97 9.52
N SER A 58 -6.00 -4.22 9.78
CA SER A 58 -5.16 -5.23 10.43
C SER A 58 -4.13 -5.83 9.46
N PRO A 59 -3.04 -6.44 9.97
CA PRO A 59 -2.11 -7.21 9.16
C PRO A 59 -2.80 -8.30 8.31
N LYS A 60 -3.77 -9.02 8.89
CA LYS A 60 -4.56 -10.03 8.18
C LYS A 60 -5.41 -9.41 7.07
N GLY A 61 -6.10 -8.31 7.36
CA GLY A 61 -6.92 -7.59 6.38
C GLY A 61 -6.09 -7.08 5.20
N ARG A 62 -4.93 -6.47 5.48
CA ARG A 62 -3.97 -6.03 4.47
C ARG A 62 -3.45 -7.17 3.61
N ALA A 63 -3.11 -8.31 4.22
CA ALA A 63 -2.70 -9.49 3.47
C ALA A 63 -3.83 -9.99 2.55
N SER A 64 -5.06 -10.10 3.06
CA SER A 64 -6.22 -10.52 2.29
C SER A 64 -6.51 -9.59 1.11
N LEU A 65 -6.45 -8.27 1.32
CA LEU A 65 -6.62 -7.29 0.24
C LEU A 65 -5.55 -7.44 -0.85
N VAL A 66 -4.28 -7.62 -0.48
CA VAL A 66 -3.20 -7.81 -1.47
C VAL A 66 -3.38 -9.12 -2.23
N ARG A 67 -3.77 -10.21 -1.57
CA ARG A 67 -4.05 -11.49 -2.25
C ARG A 67 -5.16 -11.34 -3.30
N GLU A 68 -6.24 -10.68 -2.91
CA GLU A 68 -7.38 -10.45 -3.81
C GLU A 68 -6.98 -9.56 -4.99
N TRP A 69 -6.18 -8.53 -4.73
CA TRP A 69 -5.64 -7.68 -5.78
C TRP A 69 -4.75 -8.46 -6.76
N LEU A 70 -3.89 -9.35 -6.26
CA LEU A 70 -3.06 -10.23 -7.11
C LEU A 70 -3.91 -11.23 -7.91
N ARG A 71 -5.00 -11.76 -7.33
CA ARG A 71 -5.96 -12.62 -8.03
C ARG A 71 -6.61 -11.87 -9.19
N LEU A 72 -7.10 -10.66 -8.94
CA LEU A 72 -7.73 -9.81 -9.97
C LEU A 72 -6.74 -9.43 -11.08
N LEU A 73 -5.47 -9.14 -10.74
CA LEU A 73 -4.43 -8.91 -11.74
C LEU A 73 -4.16 -10.15 -12.59
N ALA A 74 -4.10 -11.34 -11.97
CA ALA A 74 -3.93 -12.59 -12.70
C ALA A 74 -5.10 -12.89 -13.64
N GLU A 75 -6.34 -12.59 -13.22
CA GLU A 75 -7.54 -12.72 -14.07
C GLU A 75 -7.53 -11.75 -15.25
N GLN A 76 -6.96 -10.56 -15.07
CA GLN A 76 -6.74 -9.58 -16.15
C GLN A 76 -5.50 -9.91 -17.01
N GLY A 77 -4.78 -10.99 -16.74
CA GLY A 77 -3.54 -11.36 -17.44
C GLY A 77 -2.39 -10.35 -17.24
N THR A 78 -2.44 -9.55 -16.18
CA THR A 78 -1.42 -8.52 -15.88
C THR A 78 -0.40 -9.06 -14.90
N ASP A 79 0.86 -9.17 -15.31
CA ASP A 79 1.95 -9.59 -14.43
C ASP A 79 2.60 -8.39 -13.72
N PRO A 80 2.49 -8.26 -12.38
CA PRO A 80 3.12 -7.17 -11.64
C PRO A 80 4.65 -7.19 -11.72
N LEU A 81 5.28 -8.35 -11.89
CA LEU A 81 6.74 -8.45 -11.93
C LEU A 81 7.33 -7.88 -13.22
N LEU A 82 6.64 -8.08 -14.35
CA LEU A 82 7.03 -7.47 -15.61
C LEU A 82 6.94 -5.94 -15.52
N ILE A 83 5.91 -5.41 -14.84
CA ILE A 83 5.77 -3.97 -14.60
C ILE A 83 6.93 -3.47 -13.73
N GLU A 84 7.27 -4.15 -12.63
CA GLU A 84 8.40 -3.77 -11.77
C GLU A 84 9.73 -3.74 -12.54
N GLN A 85 9.98 -4.73 -13.40
CA GLN A 85 11.18 -4.80 -14.24
C GLN A 85 11.25 -3.61 -15.21
N GLN A 86 10.16 -3.34 -15.93
CA GLN A 86 10.10 -2.22 -16.88
C GLN A 86 10.32 -0.85 -16.23
N LEU A 87 9.89 -0.65 -14.98
CA LEU A 87 10.10 0.61 -14.26
C LEU A 87 11.57 0.93 -14.01
N THR A 88 12.42 -0.10 -13.88
CA THR A 88 13.86 0.09 -13.61
C THR A 88 14.56 0.67 -14.84
N GLU A 89 14.04 0.39 -16.03
CA GLU A 89 14.63 0.77 -17.31
C GLU A 89 13.97 2.02 -17.94
N GLN A 90 12.74 2.34 -17.53
CA GLN A 90 11.96 3.40 -18.16
C GLN A 90 12.35 4.80 -17.70
N ARG A 91 12.62 5.66 -18.70
CA ARG A 91 12.63 7.12 -18.53
C ARG A 91 11.22 7.70 -18.53
N ILE A 92 11.06 8.87 -17.91
CA ILE A 92 9.79 9.60 -17.84
C ILE A 92 9.30 9.88 -19.28
N SER A 93 8.21 9.23 -19.66
CA SER A 93 7.56 9.42 -20.96
C SER A 93 6.35 10.33 -20.82
N TRP A 94 6.24 11.34 -21.69
CA TRP A 94 5.08 12.23 -21.77
C TRP A 94 3.77 11.46 -21.96
N ARG A 95 3.78 10.37 -22.75
CA ARG A 95 2.62 9.49 -22.93
C ARG A 95 2.21 8.80 -21.62
N GLY A 96 3.20 8.35 -20.85
CA GLY A 96 2.97 7.75 -19.54
C GLY A 96 2.42 8.76 -18.52
N LEU A 97 2.85 10.02 -18.59
CA LEU A 97 2.30 11.06 -17.73
C LEU A 97 0.83 11.36 -18.09
N LEU A 98 0.51 11.43 -19.38
CA LEU A 98 -0.85 11.65 -19.87
C LEU A 98 -1.81 10.51 -19.50
N SER A 99 -1.36 9.25 -19.54
CA SER A 99 -2.20 8.12 -19.12
C SER A 99 -2.45 8.15 -17.61
N LYS A 100 -1.44 8.49 -16.79
CA LYS A 100 -1.61 8.65 -15.34
C LYS A 100 -2.56 9.79 -14.97
N THR A 101 -2.46 10.94 -15.64
CA THR A 101 -3.36 12.08 -15.39
C THR A 101 -4.79 11.71 -15.74
N LYS A 102 -5.03 11.08 -16.89
CA LYS A 102 -6.35 10.57 -17.30
C LYS A 102 -6.92 9.58 -16.28
N ASN A 103 -6.14 8.58 -15.86
CA ASN A 103 -6.58 7.60 -14.86
C ASN A 103 -6.93 8.25 -13.52
N SER A 104 -6.11 9.18 -13.05
CA SER A 104 -6.33 9.88 -11.79
C SER A 104 -7.55 10.79 -11.85
N TRP A 105 -7.85 11.35 -13.03
CA TRP A 105 -9.07 12.13 -13.24
C TRP A 105 -10.31 11.22 -13.25
N ARG A 106 -10.29 10.09 -13.96
CA ARG A 106 -11.42 9.13 -13.95
C ARG A 106 -11.72 8.56 -12.57
N GLN A 107 -10.68 8.30 -11.77
CA GLN A 107 -10.83 7.97 -10.35
C GLN A 107 -11.65 9.04 -9.61
N ARG A 108 -11.33 10.33 -9.81
CA ARG A 108 -12.06 11.44 -9.17
C ARG A 108 -13.51 11.55 -9.64
N GLN A 109 -13.81 11.07 -10.84
CA GLN A 109 -15.17 10.98 -11.36
C GLN A 109 -15.97 9.78 -10.83
N GLY A 110 -15.36 8.91 -10.01
CA GLY A 110 -16.05 7.78 -9.38
C GLY A 110 -15.90 6.45 -10.13
N GLU A 111 -14.97 6.31 -11.07
CA GLU A 111 -14.65 5.00 -11.66
C GLU A 111 -14.09 4.07 -10.56
N TYR A 112 -14.76 2.92 -10.37
CA TYR A 112 -14.40 1.96 -9.33
C TYR A 112 -13.18 1.12 -9.73
N ASP A 113 -12.18 1.07 -8.86
CA ASP A 113 -11.01 0.18 -8.94
C ASP A 113 -10.67 -0.33 -7.55
N PHE A 114 -10.61 -1.65 -7.39
CA PHE A 114 -10.27 -2.32 -6.14
C PHE A 114 -8.90 -1.89 -5.59
N SER A 115 -7.98 -1.47 -6.46
CA SER A 115 -6.67 -0.93 -6.08
C SER A 115 -6.78 0.25 -5.11
N HIS A 116 -7.88 1.01 -5.15
CA HIS A 116 -8.12 2.12 -4.22
C HIS A 116 -8.43 1.65 -2.79
N GLU A 117 -9.15 0.54 -2.63
CA GLU A 117 -9.40 -0.06 -1.31
C GLU A 117 -8.11 -0.59 -0.69
N VAL A 118 -7.28 -1.25 -1.51
CA VAL A 118 -5.95 -1.70 -1.07
C VAL A 118 -5.10 -0.51 -0.64
N LYS A 119 -5.06 0.56 -1.45
CA LYS A 119 -4.34 1.79 -1.11
C LYS A 119 -4.85 2.41 0.19
N GLN A 120 -6.16 2.46 0.40
CA GLN A 120 -6.73 3.01 1.63
C GLN A 120 -6.27 2.22 2.86
N SER A 121 -6.24 0.89 2.79
CA SER A 121 -5.73 0.08 3.90
C SER A 121 -4.23 0.27 4.13
N MET A 122 -3.44 0.36 3.05
CA MET A 122 -2.00 0.59 3.09
C MET A 122 -1.63 2.01 3.55
N ALA A 123 -2.47 3.01 3.28
CA ALA A 123 -2.25 4.39 3.71
C ALA A 123 -2.17 4.49 5.24
N GLY A 124 -2.99 3.73 5.97
CA GLY A 124 -2.93 3.65 7.43
C GLY A 124 -1.74 2.85 8.00
N CYS A 125 -0.83 2.32 7.17
CA CYS A 125 0.31 1.55 7.66
C CYS A 125 1.51 2.46 7.94
N LEU A 126 1.87 2.62 9.22
CA LEU A 126 3.03 3.41 9.67
C LEU A 126 4.38 2.70 9.52
N ALA A 127 4.42 1.54 8.86
CA ALA A 127 5.62 0.72 8.70
C ALA A 127 6.34 0.29 10.01
N CYS A 128 5.65 0.31 11.16
CA CYS A 128 6.21 0.01 12.49
C CYS A 128 6.67 -1.44 12.74
N LYS A 129 6.44 -2.38 11.81
CA LYS A 129 6.82 -3.82 11.91
C LYS A 129 6.26 -4.63 13.09
N ALA A 130 5.28 -4.12 13.83
CA ALA A 130 4.55 -4.89 14.86
C ALA A 130 3.99 -6.23 14.34
N CYS A 131 3.51 -6.24 13.09
CA CYS A 131 2.98 -7.43 12.43
C CYS A 131 4.00 -8.57 12.29
N SER A 132 5.25 -8.22 12.00
CA SER A 132 6.34 -9.19 11.79
C SER A 132 6.79 -9.78 13.12
N THR A 133 6.78 -9.00 14.21
CA THR A 133 7.20 -9.47 15.53
C THR A 133 6.17 -10.40 16.15
N GLN A 134 4.89 -9.99 16.19
CA GLN A 134 3.82 -10.75 16.84
C GLN A 134 3.45 -12.04 16.10
N CYS A 135 3.46 -12.03 14.77
CA CYS A 135 2.94 -13.15 14.02
C CYS A 135 3.94 -14.32 13.99
N PRO A 136 3.53 -15.56 14.32
CA PRO A 136 4.44 -16.71 14.30
C PRO A 136 4.99 -17.02 12.89
N ILE A 137 4.22 -16.70 11.84
CA ILE A 137 4.63 -16.84 10.44
C ILE A 137 5.41 -15.62 9.91
N LYS A 138 5.67 -14.61 10.76
CA LYS A 138 6.49 -13.43 10.43
C LYS A 138 6.04 -12.66 9.18
N ILE A 139 4.75 -12.37 9.08
CA ILE A 139 4.22 -11.53 7.98
C ILE A 139 4.79 -10.11 8.01
N ASP A 140 5.38 -9.68 6.89
CA ASP A 140 5.90 -8.33 6.69
C ASP A 140 4.95 -7.47 5.84
N VAL A 141 4.07 -6.73 6.52
CA VAL A 141 3.17 -5.75 5.89
C VAL A 141 3.92 -4.59 5.24
N PRO A 142 4.92 -3.96 5.90
CA PRO A 142 5.72 -2.91 5.27
C PRO A 142 6.32 -3.30 3.91
N ALA A 143 6.84 -4.53 3.78
CA ALA A 143 7.49 -5.00 2.57
C ALA A 143 6.55 -5.10 1.36
N PHE A 144 5.38 -5.75 1.50
CA PHE A 144 4.45 -5.80 0.38
C PHE A 144 3.72 -4.47 0.15
N ARG A 145 3.62 -3.60 1.16
CA ARG A 145 3.07 -2.25 1.01
C ARG A 145 3.91 -1.40 0.07
N SER A 146 5.24 -1.38 0.25
CA SER A 146 6.11 -0.56 -0.61
C SER A 146 6.02 -1.01 -2.07
N ARG A 147 6.03 -2.33 -2.31
CA ARG A 147 5.82 -2.92 -3.64
C ARG A 147 4.47 -2.54 -4.23
N PHE A 148 3.38 -2.72 -3.48
CA PHE A 148 2.05 -2.32 -3.91
C PHE A 148 1.99 -0.83 -4.27
N LEU A 149 2.52 0.06 -3.42
CA LEU A 149 2.48 1.51 -3.68
C LEU A 149 3.29 1.91 -4.91
N GLN A 150 4.44 1.26 -5.14
CA GLN A 150 5.23 1.44 -6.36
C GLN A 150 4.37 1.11 -7.60
N LEU A 151 3.76 -0.08 -7.61
CA LEU A 151 2.89 -0.53 -8.70
C LEU A 151 1.65 0.35 -8.87
N TYR A 152 1.01 0.75 -7.78
CA TYR A 152 -0.15 1.65 -7.80
C TYR A 152 0.18 2.99 -8.48
N HIS A 153 1.34 3.57 -8.17
CA HIS A 153 1.76 4.86 -8.74
C HIS A 153 2.37 4.76 -10.16
N THR A 154 2.41 3.56 -10.74
CA THR A 154 2.60 3.40 -12.20
C THR A 154 1.33 3.75 -12.96
N ARG A 155 0.15 3.49 -12.37
CA ARG A 155 -1.16 3.73 -12.99
C ARG A 155 -1.75 5.08 -12.60
N TYR A 156 -1.53 5.51 -11.35
CA TYR A 156 -2.10 6.73 -10.79
C TYR A 156 -1.03 7.77 -10.44
N LEU A 157 -1.39 9.06 -10.48
CA LEU A 157 -0.51 10.13 -10.07
C LEU A 157 -0.18 10.04 -8.58
N ARG A 158 1.07 10.38 -8.26
CA ARG A 158 1.54 10.49 -6.89
C ARG A 158 1.30 11.91 -6.37
N PRO A 159 0.83 12.10 -5.13
CA PRO A 159 0.63 13.43 -4.57
C PRO A 159 1.92 14.26 -4.57
N ALA A 160 1.81 15.57 -4.82
CA ALA A 160 2.97 16.47 -4.81
C ALA A 160 3.74 16.45 -3.48
N ARG A 161 3.01 16.31 -2.35
CA ARG A 161 3.59 16.22 -1.01
C ARG A 161 4.61 15.09 -0.86
N ASP A 162 4.41 13.96 -1.54
CA ASP A 162 5.34 12.83 -1.46
C ASP A 162 6.70 13.19 -2.07
N TYR A 163 6.71 13.97 -3.16
CA TYR A 163 7.94 14.43 -3.81
C TYR A 163 8.62 15.51 -2.98
N LEU A 164 7.86 16.42 -2.37
CA LEU A 164 8.39 17.43 -1.46
C LEU A 164 9.04 16.77 -0.25
N VAL A 165 8.39 15.78 0.38
CA VAL A 165 8.98 15.06 1.51
C VAL A 165 10.23 14.29 1.09
N ALA A 166 10.21 13.66 -0.10
CA ALA A 166 11.37 12.93 -0.61
C ALA A 166 12.60 13.81 -0.87
N SER A 167 12.43 15.10 -1.19
CA SER A 167 13.52 16.04 -1.44
C SER A 167 13.88 16.93 -0.24
N VAL A 168 13.36 16.62 0.96
CA VAL A 168 13.62 17.37 2.20
C VAL A 168 15.10 17.65 2.42
N GLU A 169 15.97 16.65 2.24
CA GLU A 169 17.40 16.80 2.48
C GLU A 169 18.04 17.89 1.61
N SER A 170 17.53 18.10 0.39
CA SER A 170 18.06 19.09 -0.55
C SER A 170 17.72 20.52 -0.15
N TYR A 171 16.50 20.76 0.37
CA TYR A 171 16.04 22.12 0.69
C TYR A 171 16.02 22.47 2.18
N ALA A 172 16.10 21.48 3.09
CA ALA A 172 16.14 21.71 4.53
C ALA A 172 17.26 22.67 4.96
N PRO A 173 18.48 22.63 4.40
CA PRO A 173 19.51 23.62 4.73
C PRO A 173 19.14 25.06 4.33
N VAL A 174 18.41 25.22 3.23
CA VAL A 174 17.92 26.54 2.77
C VAL A 174 16.80 27.03 3.70
N MET A 175 15.89 26.13 4.10
CA MET A 175 14.84 26.44 5.08
C MET A 175 15.43 26.88 6.43
N ALA A 176 16.52 26.26 6.86
CA ALA A 176 17.21 26.60 8.10
C ALA A 176 17.85 28.00 8.07
N LYS A 177 18.25 28.51 6.89
CA LYS A 177 18.86 29.85 6.75
C LYS A 177 17.84 30.99 6.83
N ALA A 178 16.58 30.76 6.46
CA ALA A 178 15.54 31.78 6.43
C ALA A 178 14.23 31.31 7.10
N PRO A 179 14.25 30.88 8.38
CA PRO A 179 13.11 30.21 9.02
C PRO A 179 11.87 31.09 9.09
N LYS A 180 12.02 32.42 9.25
CA LYS A 180 10.89 33.36 9.29
C LYS A 180 10.09 33.37 7.99
N VAL A 181 10.78 33.31 6.86
CA VAL A 181 10.15 33.33 5.52
C VAL A 181 9.41 32.02 5.30
N PHE A 182 10.07 30.88 5.53
CA PHE A 182 9.45 29.58 5.32
C PHE A 182 8.30 29.32 6.28
N ASN A 183 8.42 29.69 7.56
CA ASN A 183 7.33 29.56 8.53
C ASN A 183 6.15 30.46 8.18
N PHE A 184 6.38 31.65 7.61
CA PHE A 184 5.30 32.51 7.13
C PHE A 184 4.49 31.82 6.03
N PHE A 185 5.16 31.22 5.03
CA PHE A 185 4.46 30.51 3.95
C PHE A 185 3.80 29.21 4.40
N ILE A 186 4.49 28.39 5.22
CA ILE A 186 3.94 27.13 5.75
C ILE A 186 2.77 27.38 6.70
N GLY A 187 2.80 28.48 7.46
CA GLY A 187 1.76 28.87 8.40
C GLY A 187 0.47 29.36 7.74
N GLN A 188 0.43 29.55 6.42
CA GLN A 188 -0.77 30.03 5.76
C GLN A 188 -1.85 28.93 5.68
N PRO A 189 -3.15 29.26 5.90
CA PRO A 189 -4.24 28.27 5.93
C PRO A 189 -4.38 27.44 4.64
N TRP A 190 -4.12 28.05 3.49
CA TRP A 190 -4.18 27.36 2.19
C TRP A 190 -3.09 26.29 2.06
N VAL A 191 -1.89 26.53 2.61
CA VAL A 191 -0.80 25.55 2.61
C VAL A 191 -1.10 24.39 3.56
N GLN A 192 -1.69 24.67 4.72
CA GLN A 192 -2.12 23.62 5.65
C GLN A 192 -3.26 22.76 5.09
N SER A 193 -4.17 23.35 4.31
CA SER A 193 -5.27 22.62 3.66
C SER A 193 -4.79 21.62 2.59
N LEU A 194 -3.60 21.84 2.03
CA LEU A 194 -2.95 20.90 1.09
C LEU A 194 -2.30 19.70 1.80
N GLY A 195 -2.19 19.75 3.13
CA GLY A 195 -1.56 18.72 3.96
C GLY A 195 -2.51 17.60 4.43
N GLY A 196 -3.83 17.84 4.44
CA GLY A 196 -4.88 16.88 4.84
C GLY A 196 -5.11 15.79 3.82
#